data_AF-A0A7S0D0R6-F1
#
_entry.id   AF-A0A7S0D0R6-F1
#
_cell.length_a   1.000
_cell.length_b   1.000
_cell.length_c   1.000
_cell.angle_alpha   90.00
_cell.angle_beta   90.00
_cell.angle_gamma   90.00
#
_symmetry.space_group_name_H-M   'P 1'
#
loop_
_entity.id
_entity.type
_entity.pdbx_description
1 polymer ?
#
loop_
_entity_poly.entity_id
_entity_poly.type
_entity_poly.pdbx_seq_one_letter_code
_entity_poly.pdbx_strand_id
1 'polypeptide(L)'
;ENFMEGGGSSGKPYTSNFPTRKVKRDSMGSRHPCHPHLVAKLPGATPSNKSRGLKGWFVVEVCDPIRVNEGLTSHMAYKIKTEHKNKKSEVLRRYREFLWLKTVLVEKYPGYLVPALPEKGMIRKFGGGYVHQRMRGLQKFLDRIVNHAVFSADPAVTMFLHSQKLEEEKAKNEDKEETTALGMLSGFGAALITPFVPRSLGEETKSDQACNEIVEYALKLHKILSELHLRSEGLMRKGKDSSKAWKDLGKLFLNLSRFHQVQKTTKETIPGTPLRTPLRTPTHHRRSSSGHGGEPEETKLANGLMVVSKCCDRMSLTTDESTDKAILNLVEPLKEYALLVDGVAKMMNNRKKAKEAYYNAQIAFKRKRETIEKKNGSQQNPYNIKRVEREALAEVESRKKELDAMTHSVFAEIIRFRSGMYQDFKILLKTFIKMKVDQSKRNLEVWSEALREVKSL
;
A
#
# COMPACT_ATOMS: atom_id res chain seq x y z
N GLU A 1 -22.44 -29.49 40.85
CA GLU A 1 -23.12 -28.50 40.00
C GLU A 1 -23.02 -29.01 38.56
N ASN A 2 -23.92 -29.82 38.01
CA ASN A 2 -25.34 -29.63 37.65
C ASN A 2 -25.63 -28.49 36.66
N PHE A 3 -26.30 -28.89 35.55
CA PHE A 3 -27.12 -28.14 34.58
C PHE A 3 -26.38 -27.37 33.46
N MET A 4 -26.74 -27.41 32.18
CA MET A 4 -27.88 -28.02 31.47
C MET A 4 -27.60 -28.08 29.95
N GLU A 5 -28.03 -29.15 29.29
CA GLU A 5 -28.21 -29.23 27.83
C GLU A 5 -29.47 -28.48 27.38
N GLY A 6 -29.46 -27.99 26.13
CA GLY A 6 -30.64 -27.39 25.50
C GLY A 6 -30.50 -27.18 23.98
N GLY A 7 -30.87 -28.20 23.21
CA GLY A 7 -31.73 -28.11 22.01
C GLY A 7 -31.36 -27.25 20.79
N GLY A 8 -30.81 -27.89 19.76
CA GLY A 8 -31.38 -27.97 18.40
C GLY A 8 -31.62 -26.71 17.56
N SER A 9 -30.90 -26.57 16.43
CA SER A 9 -31.53 -26.30 15.13
C SER A 9 -30.58 -26.61 13.97
N SER A 10 -31.11 -27.34 13.00
CA SER A 10 -30.49 -27.86 11.79
C SER A 10 -30.01 -26.77 10.82
N GLY A 11 -28.71 -26.76 10.50
CA GLY A 11 -28.13 -25.99 9.39
C GLY A 11 -27.48 -26.91 8.36
N LYS A 12 -28.16 -27.15 7.24
CA LYS A 12 -27.59 -27.84 6.07
C LYS A 12 -26.40 -27.02 5.50
N PRO A 13 -25.30 -27.65 5.06
CA PRO A 13 -24.22 -26.93 4.40
C PRO A 13 -24.66 -26.49 3.00
N TYR A 14 -24.49 -25.20 2.69
CA TYR A 14 -24.66 -24.63 1.36
C TYR A 14 -23.63 -25.25 0.40
N THR A 15 -24.10 -26.13 -0.48
CA THR A 15 -23.35 -26.59 -1.66
C THR A 15 -23.55 -25.58 -2.78
N SER A 16 -22.50 -24.79 -3.10
CA SER A 16 -22.49 -23.97 -4.31
C SER A 16 -22.18 -24.87 -5.52
N ASN A 17 -23.23 -25.41 -6.12
CA ASN A 17 -23.14 -26.08 -7.43
C ASN A 17 -23.05 -25.01 -8.54
N PHE A 18 -21.86 -24.80 -9.08
CA PHE A 18 -21.69 -24.26 -10.44
C PHE A 18 -21.11 -25.36 -11.35
N PRO A 19 -21.62 -25.50 -12.58
CA PRO A 19 -21.28 -26.62 -13.45
C PRO A 19 -19.84 -26.55 -13.93
N THR A 20 -19.02 -27.55 -13.56
CA THR A 20 -17.72 -27.80 -14.15
C THR A 20 -17.89 -28.41 -15.53
N ARG A 21 -17.93 -27.57 -16.56
CA ARG A 21 -17.80 -28.04 -17.95
C ARG A 21 -16.34 -28.49 -18.16
N LYS A 22 -16.12 -29.79 -18.31
CA LYS A 22 -14.84 -30.36 -18.75
C LYS A 22 -14.49 -29.77 -20.12
N VAL A 23 -13.49 -28.89 -20.16
CA VAL A 23 -12.87 -28.44 -21.42
C VAL A 23 -11.64 -29.30 -21.66
N LYS A 24 -11.62 -29.96 -22.82
CA LYS A 24 -10.49 -30.73 -23.36
C LYS A 24 -9.24 -29.84 -23.40
N ARG A 25 -8.11 -30.45 -23.03
CA ARG A 25 -6.78 -29.85 -23.07
C ARG A 25 -6.32 -29.83 -24.53
N ASP A 26 -6.50 -28.70 -25.21
CA ASP A 26 -5.82 -28.42 -26.46
C ASP A 26 -4.84 -27.25 -26.27
N SER A 27 -3.67 -27.43 -26.86
CA SER A 27 -2.44 -26.65 -26.74
C SER A 27 -2.47 -25.31 -27.48
N MET A 28 -1.68 -24.36 -26.95
CA MET A 28 -1.13 -23.12 -27.54
C MET A 28 -1.89 -21.80 -27.31
N GLY A 29 -1.14 -20.80 -26.83
CA GLY A 29 -1.40 -19.38 -27.13
C GLY A 29 -1.49 -18.43 -25.93
N SER A 30 -0.45 -17.59 -25.75
CA SER A 30 -0.41 -16.38 -24.90
C SER A 30 -0.39 -16.56 -23.38
N ARG A 31 0.81 -16.72 -22.82
CA ARG A 31 1.07 -16.46 -21.39
C ARG A 31 1.36 -14.97 -21.23
N HIS A 32 0.45 -14.24 -20.59
CA HIS A 32 0.76 -12.91 -20.05
C HIS A 32 1.62 -13.08 -18.79
N PRO A 33 2.85 -12.55 -18.74
CA PRO A 33 3.65 -12.57 -17.52
C PRO A 33 3.28 -11.35 -16.66
N CYS A 34 2.49 -11.56 -15.61
CA CYS A 34 2.42 -10.63 -14.48
C CYS A 34 3.63 -10.93 -13.57
N HIS A 35 4.58 -9.99 -13.45
CA HIS A 35 5.78 -10.17 -12.62
C HIS A 35 5.78 -9.30 -11.33
N PRO A 36 6.45 -9.79 -10.26
CA PRO A 36 6.54 -9.15 -8.94
C PRO A 36 7.39 -7.87 -8.92
N HIS A 37 6.88 -6.78 -8.34
CA HIS A 37 7.74 -5.73 -7.77
C HIS A 37 7.29 -5.38 -6.34
N LEU A 38 7.40 -6.38 -5.46
CA LEU A 38 7.54 -6.18 -4.02
C LEU A 38 8.84 -6.87 -3.60
N VAL A 39 9.98 -6.23 -3.92
CA VAL A 39 11.27 -6.59 -3.34
C VAL A 39 11.81 -5.33 -2.67
N ALA A 40 11.71 -5.29 -1.34
CA ALA A 40 12.62 -4.48 -0.55
C ALA A 40 14.05 -4.91 -0.90
N LYS A 41 14.84 -3.96 -1.39
CA LYS A 41 16.26 -4.09 -1.77
C LYS A 41 17.02 -4.70 -0.57
N LEU A 42 17.36 -5.98 -0.63
CA LEU A 42 18.38 -6.56 0.25
C LEU A 42 19.74 -6.03 -0.21
N PRO A 43 20.63 -5.58 0.70
CA PRO A 43 21.97 -5.17 0.32
C PRO A 43 22.75 -6.43 -0.11
N GLY A 44 23.24 -6.46 -1.36
CA GLY A 44 24.20 -7.48 -1.83
C GLY A 44 23.83 -8.31 -3.07
N ALA A 45 22.70 -8.10 -3.74
CA ALA A 45 22.38 -8.85 -4.97
C ALA A 45 22.64 -8.01 -6.24
N THR A 46 23.60 -8.44 -7.06
CA THR A 46 23.83 -7.92 -8.41
C THR A 46 22.61 -8.14 -9.31
N PRO A 47 22.21 -7.17 -10.15
CA PRO A 47 21.03 -7.31 -11.00
C PRO A 47 21.37 -8.16 -12.23
N SER A 48 21.12 -9.47 -12.15
CA SER A 48 21.02 -10.32 -13.32
C SER A 48 19.69 -11.04 -13.29
N ASN A 49 18.67 -10.42 -13.89
CA ASN A 49 17.51 -11.17 -14.35
C ASN A 49 17.11 -10.69 -15.74
N LYS A 50 17.68 -11.33 -16.77
CA LYS A 50 17.29 -11.15 -18.17
C LYS A 50 15.95 -11.85 -18.39
N SER A 51 14.83 -11.16 -18.15
CA SER A 51 13.53 -11.55 -18.69
C SER A 51 13.47 -11.18 -20.18
N ARG A 52 13.60 -12.21 -21.02
CA ARG A 52 13.46 -12.07 -22.48
C ARG A 52 11.99 -11.83 -22.85
N GLY A 53 11.74 -10.73 -23.57
CA GLY A 53 10.62 -10.59 -24.50
C GLY A 53 9.40 -9.82 -24.00
N LEU A 54 9.41 -8.48 -24.17
CA LEU A 54 8.29 -7.63 -24.65
C LEU A 54 8.82 -6.21 -24.92
N LYS A 55 8.28 -5.53 -25.95
CA LYS A 55 8.66 -4.19 -26.41
C LYS A 55 8.54 -3.13 -25.29
N GLY A 56 9.63 -2.41 -25.00
CA GLY A 56 9.60 -1.08 -24.38
C GLY A 56 9.34 -1.02 -22.87
N TRP A 57 10.09 -1.76 -22.05
CA TRP A 57 10.05 -1.60 -20.60
C TRP A 57 10.67 -0.25 -20.19
N PHE A 58 9.95 0.53 -19.38
CA PHE A 58 10.48 1.67 -18.65
C PHE A 58 10.93 1.19 -17.27
N VAL A 59 12.18 1.43 -16.91
CA VAL A 59 12.56 1.47 -15.48
C VAL A 59 12.34 2.88 -15.01
N VAL A 60 11.65 3.03 -13.89
CA VAL A 60 11.49 4.30 -13.21
C VAL A 60 11.98 4.15 -11.78
N GLU A 61 12.77 5.12 -11.31
CA GLU A 61 13.20 5.21 -9.93
C GLU A 61 12.91 6.62 -9.40
N VAL A 62 12.15 6.71 -8.31
CA VAL A 62 11.85 7.94 -7.56
C VAL A 62 12.77 7.96 -6.35
N CYS A 63 13.74 8.85 -6.37
CA CYS A 63 14.81 8.94 -5.39
C CYS A 63 15.10 10.39 -4.99
N ASP A 64 16.13 10.58 -4.16
CA ASP A 64 16.72 11.87 -3.80
C ASP A 64 15.67 12.96 -3.50
N PRO A 65 14.98 12.88 -2.34
CA PRO A 65 14.05 13.93 -1.96
C PRO A 65 14.83 15.22 -1.67
N ILE A 66 14.60 16.25 -2.48
CA ILE A 66 15.29 17.54 -2.41
C ILE A 66 14.28 18.61 -2.00
N ARG A 67 14.65 19.42 -1.01
CA ARG A 67 13.91 20.64 -0.70
C ARG A 67 14.33 21.71 -1.70
N VAL A 68 13.38 22.16 -2.50
CA VAL A 68 13.55 23.22 -3.50
C VAL A 68 13.00 24.52 -2.92
N ASN A 69 13.73 25.62 -3.11
CA ASN A 69 13.48 26.95 -2.55
C ASN A 69 13.59 27.06 -1.02
N GLU A 70 13.81 28.29 -0.55
CA GLU A 70 13.86 28.69 0.85
C GLU A 70 12.60 29.49 1.25
N GLY A 71 12.23 29.45 2.53
CA GLY A 71 11.09 30.21 3.06
C GLY A 71 9.70 29.63 2.70
N LEU A 72 8.72 30.50 2.49
CA LEU A 72 7.30 30.15 2.33
C LEU A 72 6.97 29.41 1.01
N THR A 73 7.84 29.52 -0.01
CA THR A 73 7.68 28.85 -1.31
C THR A 73 8.40 27.51 -1.39
N SER A 74 8.95 27.04 -0.26
CA SER A 74 9.69 25.80 -0.17
C SER A 74 8.81 24.57 -0.40
N HIS A 75 9.29 23.65 -1.22
CA HIS A 75 8.59 22.41 -1.52
C HIS A 75 9.55 21.23 -1.70
N MET A 76 9.05 20.01 -1.48
CA MET A 76 9.80 18.79 -1.75
C MET A 76 9.62 18.38 -3.21
N ALA A 77 10.75 18.22 -3.90
CA ALA A 77 10.87 17.58 -5.20
C ALA A 77 11.57 16.23 -5.06
N TYR A 78 11.37 15.37 -6.04
CA TYR A 78 11.92 14.02 -6.12
C TYR A 78 12.61 13.87 -7.46
N LYS A 79 13.80 13.27 -7.47
CA LYS A 79 14.49 12.91 -8.70
C LYS A 79 13.84 11.64 -9.27
N ILE A 80 13.36 11.75 -10.51
CA ILE A 80 12.85 10.62 -11.28
C ILE A 80 13.90 10.25 -12.30
N LYS A 81 14.47 9.06 -12.15
CA LYS A 81 15.37 8.45 -13.13
C LYS A 81 14.57 7.51 -13.99
N THR A 82 14.65 7.67 -15.30
CA THR A 82 13.99 6.82 -16.28
C THR A 82 15.02 6.13 -17.16
N GLU A 83 14.83 4.84 -17.40
CA GLU A 83 15.61 4.09 -18.38
C GLU A 83 14.65 3.43 -19.37
N HIS A 84 14.78 3.77 -20.65
CA HIS A 84 13.99 3.19 -21.73
C HIS A 84 14.88 2.92 -22.93
N LYS A 85 14.98 1.64 -23.34
CA LYS A 85 15.82 1.20 -24.46
C LYS A 85 17.28 1.71 -24.36
N ASN A 86 17.88 1.58 -23.17
CA ASN A 86 19.23 2.05 -22.83
C ASN A 86 19.44 3.57 -22.87
N LYS A 87 18.37 4.37 -23.01
CA LYS A 87 18.44 5.82 -22.83
C LYS A 87 18.04 6.16 -21.40
N LYS A 88 18.90 6.90 -20.72
CA LYS A 88 18.65 7.40 -19.36
C LYS A 88 18.20 8.86 -19.42
N SER A 89 17.20 9.19 -18.63
CA SER A 89 16.74 10.56 -18.43
C SER A 89 16.51 10.80 -16.95
N GLU A 90 16.76 12.02 -16.50
CA GLU A 90 16.56 12.43 -15.12
C GLU A 90 15.78 13.73 -15.10
N VAL A 91 14.69 13.76 -14.32
CA VAL A 91 13.84 14.94 -14.13
C VAL A 91 13.53 15.13 -12.66
N LEU A 92 13.37 16.38 -12.23
CA LEU A 92 12.89 16.69 -10.88
C LEU A 92 11.38 16.93 -10.93
N ARG A 93 10.64 16.25 -10.04
CA ARG A 93 9.20 16.43 -9.91
C ARG A 93 8.76 16.61 -8.47
N ARG A 94 7.90 17.57 -8.21
CA ARG A 94 7.18 17.76 -6.95
C ARG A 94 5.83 17.05 -6.98
N TYR A 95 5.26 16.82 -5.80
CA TYR A 95 3.97 16.13 -5.64
C TYR A 95 2.82 16.70 -6.50
N ARG A 96 2.77 18.02 -6.72
CA ARG A 96 1.73 18.67 -7.55
C ARG A 96 1.76 18.21 -9.01
N GLU A 97 2.95 17.93 -9.56
CA GLU A 97 3.06 17.44 -10.93
C GLU A 97 2.56 15.99 -11.05
N PHE A 98 2.71 15.18 -10.00
CA PHE A 98 2.10 13.85 -9.95
C PHE A 98 0.58 13.93 -9.89
N LEU A 99 0.03 14.90 -9.14
CA LEU A 99 -1.41 15.17 -9.12
C LEU A 99 -1.92 15.52 -10.51
N TRP A 100 -1.25 16.46 -11.20
CA TRP A 100 -1.58 16.82 -12.58
C TRP A 100 -1.60 15.60 -13.50
N LEU A 101 -0.55 14.76 -13.47
CA LEU A 101 -0.50 13.56 -14.30
C LEU A 101 -1.68 12.62 -13.99
N LYS A 102 -1.99 12.42 -12.71
CA LYS A 102 -3.14 11.60 -12.30
C LYS A 102 -4.46 12.18 -12.82
N THR A 103 -4.67 13.49 -12.69
CA THR A 103 -5.90 14.17 -13.14
C THR A 103 -6.09 13.98 -14.65
N VAL A 104 -5.05 14.26 -15.44
CA VAL A 104 -5.08 14.08 -16.91
C VAL A 104 -5.44 12.64 -17.28
N LEU A 105 -4.86 11.65 -16.61
CA LEU A 105 -5.14 10.24 -16.89
C LEU A 105 -6.56 9.83 -16.48
N VAL A 106 -7.07 10.32 -15.35
CA VAL A 106 -8.43 10.01 -14.86
C VAL A 106 -9.48 10.56 -15.83
N GLU A 107 -9.28 11.78 -16.34
CA GLU A 107 -10.20 12.41 -17.30
C GLU A 107 -10.16 11.73 -18.67
N LYS A 108 -8.96 11.41 -19.16
CA LYS A 108 -8.79 10.82 -20.50
C LYS A 108 -9.20 9.35 -20.57
N TYR A 109 -9.09 8.62 -19.47
CA TYR A 109 -9.27 7.17 -19.42
C TYR A 109 -10.32 6.72 -18.38
N PRO A 110 -11.60 7.11 -18.54
CA PRO A 110 -12.63 6.87 -17.52
C PRO A 110 -12.97 5.40 -17.25
N GLY A 111 -12.55 4.49 -18.13
CA GLY A 111 -12.74 3.03 -18.03
C GLY A 111 -11.49 2.26 -17.61
N TYR A 112 -10.47 2.95 -17.08
CA TYR A 112 -9.23 2.35 -16.59
C TYR A 112 -8.97 2.73 -15.13
N LEU A 113 -8.25 1.88 -14.38
CA LEU A 113 -7.92 2.13 -12.99
C LEU A 113 -6.62 2.91 -12.90
N VAL A 114 -6.73 4.22 -12.69
CA VAL A 114 -5.58 5.07 -12.39
C VAL A 114 -5.15 4.87 -10.93
N PRO A 115 -3.90 4.50 -10.65
CA PRO A 115 -3.42 4.28 -9.28
C PRO A 115 -3.59 5.52 -8.39
N ALA A 116 -3.89 5.29 -7.11
CA ALA A 116 -3.96 6.37 -6.13
C ALA A 116 -2.55 6.92 -5.82
N LEU A 117 -2.47 8.23 -5.57
CA LEU A 117 -1.28 8.87 -5.05
C LEU A 117 -1.22 8.74 -3.52
N PRO A 118 -0.03 8.73 -2.91
CA PRO A 118 0.09 8.75 -1.45
C PRO A 118 -0.56 10.02 -0.88
N GLU A 119 -1.12 9.90 0.32
CA GLU A 119 -1.89 10.97 0.97
C GLU A 119 -1.07 12.25 1.19
N LYS A 120 -1.76 13.40 1.08
CA LYS A 120 -1.29 14.70 1.59
C LYS A 120 -1.29 14.61 3.13
N GLY A 121 -0.19 14.18 3.72
CA GLY A 121 -0.04 14.10 5.16
C GLY A 121 -0.27 15.47 5.79
N MET A 122 -1.20 15.54 6.74
CA MET A 122 -1.57 16.77 7.45
C MET A 122 -0.54 17.15 8.54
N ILE A 123 0.42 16.29 8.86
CA ILE A 123 1.37 16.49 9.97
C ILE A 123 2.81 16.28 9.49
N ARG A 124 3.65 17.32 9.66
CA ARG A 124 5.09 17.41 9.35
C ARG A 124 5.47 17.04 7.90
N LYS A 125 5.12 17.95 6.96
CA LYS A 125 5.48 17.92 5.53
C LYS A 125 6.97 17.68 5.22
N PHE A 126 7.87 17.85 6.21
CA PHE A 126 9.33 17.72 6.09
C PHE A 126 9.95 16.69 7.04
N GLY A 127 9.15 15.90 7.78
CA GLY A 127 9.70 14.82 8.60
C GLY A 127 10.25 13.71 7.71
N GLY A 128 11.47 13.22 7.98
CA GLY A 128 12.12 12.19 7.15
C GLY A 128 11.23 10.96 6.87
N GLY A 129 10.53 10.45 7.89
CA GLY A 129 9.59 9.33 7.72
C GLY A 129 8.45 9.63 6.74
N TYR A 130 7.89 10.85 6.77
CA TYR A 130 6.84 11.28 5.84
C TYR A 130 7.34 11.37 4.40
N VAL A 131 8.52 11.95 4.21
CA VAL A 131 9.14 12.12 2.88
C VAL A 131 9.45 10.76 2.25
N HIS A 132 10.03 9.82 3.00
CA HIS A 132 10.32 8.47 2.51
C HIS A 132 9.05 7.65 2.23
N GLN A 133 8.02 7.77 3.07
CA GLN A 133 6.73 7.12 2.82
C GLN A 133 6.08 7.64 1.54
N ARG A 134 6.02 8.97 1.37
CA ARG A 134 5.51 9.59 0.14
C ARG A 134 6.31 9.16 -1.07
N MET A 135 7.64 9.20 -1.02
CA MET A 135 8.51 8.77 -2.12
C MET A 135 8.21 7.35 -2.59
N ARG A 136 7.99 6.42 -1.66
CA ARG A 136 7.59 5.04 -2.00
C ARG A 136 6.21 4.94 -2.64
N GLY A 137 5.24 5.70 -2.15
CA GLY A 137 3.93 5.77 -2.80
C GLY A 137 4.01 6.34 -4.22
N LEU A 138 4.88 7.34 -4.44
CA LEU A 138 5.13 7.92 -5.77
C LEU A 138 5.84 6.93 -6.70
N GLN A 139 6.82 6.19 -6.19
CA GLN A 139 7.49 5.09 -6.92
C GLN A 139 6.46 4.09 -7.44
N LYS A 140 5.64 3.55 -6.55
CA LYS A 140 4.61 2.55 -6.91
C LYS A 140 3.57 3.11 -7.87
N PHE A 141 3.19 4.38 -7.72
CA PHE A 141 2.30 5.05 -8.66
C PHE A 141 2.91 5.02 -10.07
N LEU A 142 4.17 5.46 -10.23
CA LEU A 142 4.84 5.43 -11.54
C LEU A 142 5.04 4.02 -12.06
N ASP A 143 5.46 3.07 -11.23
CA ASP A 143 5.62 1.67 -11.63
C ASP A 143 4.32 1.15 -12.26
N ARG A 144 3.16 1.42 -11.63
CA ARG A 144 1.87 1.00 -12.18
C ARG A 144 1.48 1.73 -13.45
N ILE A 145 1.82 3.02 -13.58
CA ILE A 145 1.55 3.80 -14.80
C ILE A 145 2.40 3.30 -15.97
N VAL A 146 3.72 3.15 -15.79
CA VAL A 146 4.61 2.77 -16.89
C VAL A 146 4.49 1.30 -17.28
N ASN A 147 4.01 0.43 -16.38
CA ASN A 147 3.70 -0.96 -16.70
C ASN A 147 2.29 -1.16 -17.29
N HIS A 148 1.50 -0.09 -17.42
CA HIS A 148 0.20 -0.14 -18.07
C HIS A 148 0.33 0.14 -19.57
N ALA A 149 -0.12 -0.79 -20.42
CA ALA A 149 0.02 -0.68 -21.88
C ALA A 149 -0.59 0.59 -22.47
N VAL A 150 -1.72 1.06 -21.93
CA VAL A 150 -2.38 2.29 -22.38
C VAL A 150 -1.70 3.56 -21.84
N PHE A 151 -1.39 3.63 -20.54
CA PHE A 151 -0.83 4.85 -19.94
C PHE A 151 0.61 5.09 -20.37
N SER A 152 1.44 4.05 -20.48
CA SER A 152 2.85 4.18 -20.90
C SER A 152 3.02 4.77 -22.29
N ALA A 153 2.04 4.59 -23.19
CA ALA A 153 2.03 5.17 -24.52
C ALA A 153 1.48 6.61 -24.56
N ASP A 154 0.96 7.12 -23.44
CA ASP A 154 0.32 8.43 -23.40
C ASP A 154 1.37 9.58 -23.48
N PRO A 155 1.12 10.63 -24.30
CA PRO A 155 2.02 11.77 -24.38
C PRO A 155 2.24 12.51 -23.06
N ALA A 156 1.25 12.58 -22.17
CA ALA A 156 1.40 13.23 -20.87
C ALA A 156 2.36 12.47 -19.96
N VAL A 157 2.38 11.13 -20.02
CA VAL A 157 3.37 10.31 -19.31
C VAL A 157 4.77 10.52 -19.90
N THR A 158 4.89 10.54 -21.22
CA THR A 158 6.17 10.80 -21.88
C THR A 158 6.73 12.18 -21.51
N MET A 159 5.87 13.21 -21.53
CA MET A 159 6.20 14.57 -21.10
C MET A 159 6.62 14.60 -19.62
N PHE A 160 5.86 13.94 -18.74
CA PHE A 160 6.16 13.88 -17.32
C PHE A 160 7.54 13.25 -17.03
N LEU A 161 7.95 12.23 -17.79
CA LEU A 161 9.19 11.48 -17.54
C LEU A 161 10.45 12.09 -18.18
N HIS A 162 10.32 12.95 -19.20
CA HIS A 162 11.47 13.42 -19.99
C HIS A 162 11.61 14.94 -20.09
N SER A 163 10.54 15.72 -19.88
CA SER A 163 10.63 17.19 -20.00
C SER A 163 11.36 17.82 -18.82
N GLN A 164 12.25 18.79 -19.04
CA GLN A 164 12.90 19.50 -17.93
C GLN A 164 11.97 20.54 -17.28
N LYS A 165 11.05 21.12 -18.05
CA LYS A 165 10.02 22.04 -17.59
C LYS A 165 8.65 21.48 -17.97
N LEU A 166 7.84 21.14 -16.98
CA LEU A 166 6.39 21.08 -17.15
C LEU A 166 5.91 22.52 -16.97
N GLU A 167 5.57 23.20 -18.06
CA GLU A 167 5.08 24.58 -17.96
C GLU A 167 3.83 24.63 -17.07
N GLU A 168 3.89 25.49 -16.05
CA GLU A 168 2.85 25.69 -15.04
C GLU A 168 1.52 26.22 -15.62
N GLU A 169 1.53 26.59 -16.91
CA GLU A 169 0.48 27.28 -17.67
C GLU A 169 -0.88 26.55 -17.68
N LYS A 170 -0.94 25.23 -17.46
CA LYS A 170 -2.21 24.48 -17.38
C LYS A 170 -2.68 24.14 -15.97
N ALA A 171 -1.88 24.42 -14.94
CA ALA A 171 -2.20 24.09 -13.54
C ALA A 171 -2.91 25.23 -12.79
N LYS A 172 -3.10 26.39 -13.42
CA LYS A 172 -3.83 27.55 -12.85
C LYS A 172 -5.35 27.47 -13.00
N ASN A 173 -5.89 26.47 -13.72
CA ASN A 173 -7.35 26.30 -13.88
C ASN A 173 -8.01 25.43 -12.79
N GLU A 174 -7.29 25.01 -11.73
CA GLU A 174 -7.81 24.10 -10.69
C GLU A 174 -7.76 24.66 -9.26
N ASP A 175 -7.71 25.99 -9.07
CA ASP A 175 -7.93 26.58 -7.72
C ASP A 175 -9.43 26.69 -7.36
N LYS A 176 -10.29 25.88 -8.01
CA LYS A 176 -11.70 25.68 -7.67
C LYS A 176 -12.07 24.20 -7.48
N GLU A 177 -11.22 23.37 -6.85
CA GLU A 177 -11.73 22.09 -6.31
C GLU A 177 -10.89 21.44 -5.20
N GLU A 178 -10.23 22.23 -4.33
CA GLU A 178 -9.56 21.69 -3.15
C GLU A 178 -10.24 22.09 -1.83
N THR A 179 -11.56 21.84 -1.72
CA THR A 179 -12.28 21.73 -0.42
C THR A 179 -13.39 20.67 -0.38
N THR A 180 -13.67 19.90 -1.44
CA THR A 180 -14.78 18.91 -1.45
C THR A 180 -14.37 17.44 -1.40
N ALA A 181 -13.09 17.10 -1.23
CA ALA A 181 -12.69 15.72 -0.94
C ALA A 181 -13.02 15.27 0.50
N LEU A 182 -13.33 16.22 1.40
CA LEU A 182 -13.83 15.94 2.75
C LEU A 182 -15.38 15.88 2.79
N GLY A 183 -16.05 16.14 1.66
CA GLY A 183 -17.51 16.19 1.51
C GLY A 183 -18.13 15.07 0.68
N MET A 184 -17.34 14.12 0.16
CA MET A 184 -17.87 12.81 -0.31
C MET A 184 -18.19 11.93 0.91
N LEU A 185 -19.08 12.42 1.77
CA LEU A 185 -19.49 11.76 3.00
C LEU A 185 -20.38 10.57 2.66
N SER A 186 -20.11 9.44 3.32
CA SER A 186 -20.95 8.24 3.45
C SER A 186 -21.06 7.31 2.23
N GLY A 187 -20.13 6.35 2.16
CA GLY A 187 -20.40 5.03 1.56
C GLY A 187 -19.70 4.76 0.23
N PHE A 188 -18.60 4.01 0.30
CA PHE A 188 -18.15 3.17 -0.81
C PHE A 188 -19.36 2.36 -1.31
N GLY A 189 -19.95 2.76 -2.45
CA GLY A 189 -21.15 2.13 -3.01
C GLY A 189 -22.40 3.01 -3.18
N ALA A 190 -22.55 4.15 -2.49
CA ALA A 190 -23.80 4.92 -2.52
C ALA A 190 -24.21 5.39 -3.94
N ALA A 191 -23.24 5.85 -4.74
CA ALA A 191 -23.46 6.24 -6.14
C ALA A 191 -23.72 5.05 -7.09
N LEU A 192 -23.33 3.84 -6.69
CA LEU A 192 -23.50 2.61 -7.48
C LEU A 192 -24.85 1.93 -7.23
N ILE A 193 -25.50 2.20 -6.10
CA ILE A 193 -26.74 1.54 -5.67
C ILE A 193 -27.99 2.17 -6.29
N THR A 194 -27.93 3.40 -6.81
CA THR A 194 -29.10 4.05 -7.42
C THR A 194 -29.41 3.48 -8.81
N PRO A 195 -30.55 2.78 -9.02
CA PRO A 195 -30.93 2.30 -10.33
C PRO A 195 -31.44 3.48 -11.18
N PHE A 196 -30.72 3.85 -12.24
CA PHE A 196 -31.18 4.91 -13.16
C PHE A 196 -31.90 4.38 -14.41
N VAL A 197 -31.98 3.08 -14.67
CA VAL A 197 -32.56 2.62 -15.94
C VAL A 197 -34.07 2.93 -15.99
N PRO A 198 -34.54 3.83 -16.88
CA PRO A 198 -35.97 4.03 -17.06
C PRO A 198 -36.55 2.72 -17.61
N ARG A 199 -37.48 2.10 -16.87
CA ARG A 199 -38.12 0.81 -17.20
C ARG A 199 -38.68 0.73 -18.63
N SER A 200 -38.89 1.87 -19.28
CA SER A 200 -39.53 2.01 -20.59
C SER A 200 -38.62 1.89 -21.82
N LEU A 201 -37.29 1.74 -21.66
CA LEU A 201 -36.34 1.84 -22.79
C LEU A 201 -35.26 0.77 -22.92
N GLY A 202 -35.19 -0.23 -22.04
CA GLY A 202 -34.31 -1.37 -22.29
C GLY A 202 -34.29 -2.43 -21.21
N GLU A 203 -34.19 -3.69 -21.64
CA GLU A 203 -33.83 -4.82 -20.79
C GLU A 203 -32.37 -4.70 -20.33
N GLU A 204 -32.06 -5.19 -19.12
CA GLU A 204 -30.68 -5.31 -18.67
C GLU A 204 -29.90 -6.24 -19.61
N THR A 205 -28.77 -5.77 -20.12
CA THR A 205 -27.91 -6.59 -20.96
C THR A 205 -27.09 -7.56 -20.11
N LYS A 206 -26.57 -8.64 -20.70
CA LYS A 206 -25.59 -9.52 -20.04
C LYS A 206 -24.36 -8.77 -19.52
N SER A 207 -23.95 -7.71 -20.23
CA SER A 207 -22.83 -6.86 -19.80
C SER A 207 -23.14 -6.06 -18.54
N ASP A 208 -24.41 -5.70 -18.33
CA ASP A 208 -24.87 -5.00 -17.14
C ASP A 208 -24.89 -5.90 -15.92
N GLN A 209 -25.38 -7.13 -16.09
CA GLN A 209 -25.34 -8.16 -15.06
C GLN A 209 -23.89 -8.41 -14.60
N ALA A 210 -22.96 -8.61 -15.54
CA ALA A 210 -21.55 -8.77 -15.23
C ALA A 210 -20.95 -7.56 -14.51
N CYS A 211 -21.37 -6.34 -14.86
CA CYS A 211 -20.94 -5.13 -14.17
C CYS A 211 -21.49 -5.03 -12.75
N ASN A 212 -22.74 -5.43 -12.52
CA ASN A 212 -23.34 -5.47 -11.19
C ASN A 212 -22.60 -6.49 -10.29
N GLU A 213 -22.26 -7.66 -10.83
CA GLU A 213 -21.44 -8.66 -10.13
C GLU A 213 -20.04 -8.12 -9.77
N ILE A 214 -19.39 -7.39 -10.68
CA ILE A 214 -18.10 -6.75 -10.43
C ILE A 214 -18.20 -5.71 -9.30
N VAL A 215 -19.26 -4.91 -9.29
CA VAL A 215 -19.53 -3.93 -8.23
C VAL A 215 -19.69 -4.63 -6.89
N GLU A 216 -20.55 -5.66 -6.82
CA GLU A 216 -20.77 -6.42 -5.59
C GLU A 216 -19.48 -7.07 -5.07
N TYR A 217 -18.69 -7.65 -5.97
CA TYR A 217 -17.37 -8.19 -5.64
C TYR A 217 -16.44 -7.11 -5.09
N ALA A 218 -16.36 -5.95 -5.72
CA ALA A 218 -15.52 -4.84 -5.29
C ALA A 218 -15.93 -4.33 -3.89
N LEU A 219 -17.24 -4.20 -3.62
CA LEU A 219 -17.79 -3.85 -2.30
C LEU A 219 -17.32 -4.82 -1.20
N LYS A 220 -17.46 -6.13 -1.45
CA LYS A 220 -17.01 -7.17 -0.52
C LYS A 220 -15.50 -7.13 -0.32
N LEU A 221 -14.74 -7.01 -1.41
CA LEU A 221 -13.28 -6.99 -1.38
C LEU A 221 -12.76 -5.78 -0.60
N HIS A 222 -13.29 -4.58 -0.85
CA HIS A 222 -12.90 -3.38 -0.12
C HIS A 222 -13.11 -3.56 1.38
N LYS A 223 -14.28 -4.07 1.81
CA LYS A 223 -14.57 -4.32 3.23
C LYS A 223 -13.51 -5.22 3.87
N ILE A 224 -13.16 -6.31 3.20
CA ILE A 224 -12.14 -7.26 3.69
C ILE A 224 -10.75 -6.61 3.75
N LEU A 225 -10.36 -5.89 2.70
CA LEU A 225 -9.05 -5.24 2.62
C LEU A 225 -8.88 -4.12 3.65
N SER A 226 -9.91 -3.30 3.84
CA SER A 226 -9.93 -2.22 4.82
C SER A 226 -9.85 -2.76 6.25
N GLU A 227 -10.61 -3.82 6.56
CA GLU A 227 -10.52 -4.49 7.86
C GLU A 227 -9.14 -5.13 8.07
N LEU A 228 -8.62 -5.84 7.06
CA LEU A 228 -7.30 -6.47 7.14
C LEU A 228 -6.19 -5.41 7.32
N HIS A 229 -6.28 -4.29 6.62
CA HIS A 229 -5.38 -3.15 6.79
C HIS A 229 -5.44 -2.62 8.22
N LEU A 230 -6.64 -2.31 8.74
CA LEU A 230 -6.85 -1.77 10.08
C LEU A 230 -6.28 -2.70 11.17
N ARG A 231 -6.57 -4.00 11.08
CA ARG A 231 -6.06 -5.00 12.03
C ARG A 231 -4.54 -5.16 11.95
N SER A 232 -3.99 -5.17 10.74
CA SER A 232 -2.55 -5.26 10.53
C SER A 232 -1.81 -4.03 11.06
N GLU A 233 -2.36 -2.84 10.83
CA GLU A 233 -1.83 -1.59 11.37
C GLU A 233 -1.86 -1.60 12.91
N GLY A 234 -2.98 -2.01 13.51
CA GLY A 234 -3.09 -2.15 14.97
C GLY A 234 -2.07 -3.13 15.55
N LEU A 235 -1.79 -4.24 14.86
CA LEU A 235 -0.72 -5.16 15.24
C LEU A 235 0.65 -4.51 15.18
N MET A 236 0.93 -3.69 14.17
CA MET A 236 2.22 -2.97 14.07
C MET A 236 2.37 -1.91 15.15
N ARG A 237 1.30 -1.19 15.52
CA ARG A 237 1.32 -0.25 16.65
C ARG A 237 1.72 -0.95 17.95
N LYS A 238 1.10 -2.09 18.26
CA LYS A 238 1.48 -2.92 19.41
C LYS A 238 2.94 -3.40 19.36
N GLY A 239 3.47 -3.67 18.16
CA GLY A 239 4.89 -3.99 17.97
C GLY A 239 5.82 -2.83 18.36
N LYS A 240 5.46 -1.59 18.00
CA LYS A 240 6.19 -0.39 18.43
C LYS A 240 6.12 -0.19 19.95
N ASP A 241 4.95 -0.40 20.55
CA ASP A 241 4.79 -0.31 22.00
C ASP A 241 5.65 -1.36 22.73
N SER A 242 5.69 -2.59 22.20
CA SER A 242 6.54 -3.66 22.74
C SER A 242 8.02 -3.32 22.63
N SER A 243 8.47 -2.76 21.51
CA SER A 243 9.85 -2.29 21.36
C SER A 243 10.21 -1.23 22.41
N LYS A 244 9.31 -0.26 22.65
CA LYS A 244 9.50 0.74 23.69
C LYS A 244 9.58 0.12 25.09
N ALA A 245 8.68 -0.82 25.40
CA ALA A 245 8.68 -1.52 26.68
C ALA A 245 10.01 -2.28 26.92
N TRP A 246 10.54 -2.96 25.91
CA TRP A 246 11.85 -3.62 26.00
C TRP A 246 12.99 -2.63 26.31
N LYS A 247 12.98 -1.46 25.65
CA LYS A 247 13.98 -0.42 25.89
C LYS A 247 13.89 0.14 27.31
N ASP A 248 12.69 0.39 27.80
CA ASP A 248 12.48 0.93 29.14
C ASP A 248 12.87 -0.10 30.21
N LEU A 249 12.56 -1.38 30.00
CA LEU A 249 13.04 -2.48 30.85
C LEU A 249 14.57 -2.58 30.85
N GLY A 250 15.21 -2.47 29.69
CA GLY A 250 16.67 -2.47 29.56
C GLY A 250 17.34 -1.37 30.38
N LYS A 251 16.78 -0.14 30.38
CA LYS A 251 17.27 0.96 31.22
C LYS A 251 17.18 0.66 32.71
N LEU A 252 16.10 0.01 33.17
CA LEU A 252 15.93 -0.33 34.58
C LEU A 252 16.98 -1.35 35.04
N PHE A 253 17.23 -2.40 34.24
CA PHE A 253 18.31 -3.35 34.52
C PHE A 253 19.70 -2.70 34.54
N LEU A 254 19.96 -1.74 33.64
CA LEU A 254 21.21 -0.98 33.63
C LEU A 254 21.37 -0.13 34.89
N ASN A 255 20.30 0.54 35.32
CA ASN A 255 20.31 1.36 36.53
C ASN A 255 20.57 0.49 37.77
N LEU A 256 19.95 -0.69 37.85
CA LEU A 256 20.18 -1.63 38.95
C LEU A 256 21.62 -2.15 38.96
N SER A 257 22.17 -2.49 37.78
CA SER A 257 23.59 -2.86 37.63
C SER A 257 24.53 -1.78 38.17
N ARG A 258 24.31 -0.52 37.76
CA ARG A 258 25.10 0.64 38.23
C ARG A 258 24.98 0.85 39.74
N PHE A 259 23.79 0.68 40.30
CA PHE A 259 23.57 0.80 41.74
C PHE A 259 24.43 -0.20 42.53
N HIS A 260 24.49 -1.47 42.08
CA HIS A 260 25.34 -2.48 42.69
C HIS A 260 26.84 -2.19 42.53
N GLN A 261 27.27 -1.58 41.42
CA GLN A 261 28.66 -1.12 41.25
C GLN A 261 29.03 0.00 42.23
N VAL A 262 28.12 0.95 42.48
CA VAL A 262 28.36 2.07 43.41
C VAL A 262 28.44 1.58 44.86
N GLN A 263 27.58 0.64 45.29
CA GLN A 263 27.61 0.06 46.64
C GLN A 263 28.97 -0.58 47.00
N LYS A 264 29.66 -1.16 46.02
CA LYS A 264 31.02 -1.67 46.19
C LYS A 264 31.99 -0.54 46.58
N THR A 265 31.97 0.57 45.86
CA THR A 265 32.88 1.72 46.11
C THR A 265 32.66 2.34 47.49
N THR A 266 31.43 2.38 47.99
CA THR A 266 31.13 2.89 49.34
C THR A 266 31.58 1.94 50.44
N LYS A 267 31.42 0.62 50.28
CA LYS A 267 31.91 -0.37 51.27
C LYS A 267 33.44 -0.35 51.40
N GLU A 268 34.15 -0.08 50.31
CA GLU A 268 35.62 0.05 50.30
C GLU A 268 36.12 1.35 50.96
N THR A 269 35.23 2.32 51.27
CA THR A 269 35.60 3.67 51.75
C THR A 269 35.19 3.94 53.22
N ILE A 270 34.61 2.98 53.96
CA ILE A 270 34.23 3.19 55.37
C ILE A 270 35.48 3.05 56.28
N PRO A 271 35.92 4.11 56.99
CA PRO A 271 36.96 3.98 58.01
C PRO A 271 36.32 3.56 59.35
N GLY A 272 36.70 2.39 59.87
CA GLY A 272 36.57 2.09 61.31
C GLY A 272 35.84 0.80 61.68
N THR A 273 36.60 -0.28 61.88
CA THR A 273 36.54 -1.11 63.11
C THR A 273 37.81 -1.99 63.19
N PRO A 274 38.39 -2.19 64.39
CA PRO A 274 39.80 -2.59 64.53
C PRO A 274 39.99 -4.10 64.32
N LEU A 275 40.89 -4.46 63.40
CA LEU A 275 41.50 -5.78 63.39
C LEU A 275 42.29 -5.94 64.69
N ARG A 276 41.76 -6.76 65.58
CA ARG A 276 42.42 -7.25 66.80
C ARG A 276 43.80 -7.79 66.41
N THR A 277 44.85 -7.09 66.83
CA THR A 277 46.24 -7.53 66.73
C THR A 277 46.43 -8.85 67.47
N PRO A 278 47.01 -9.90 66.86
CA PRO A 278 47.85 -10.80 67.60
C PRO A 278 49.26 -10.19 67.65
N LEU A 279 49.83 -10.15 68.85
CA LEU A 279 51.21 -9.74 69.09
C LEU A 279 52.18 -10.40 68.11
N ARG A 280 53.11 -9.58 67.64
CA ARG A 280 54.26 -9.94 66.81
C ARG A 280 55.25 -10.77 67.65
N THR A 281 55.56 -11.98 67.21
CA THR A 281 56.90 -12.57 67.38
C THR A 281 57.47 -12.90 65.99
N PRO A 282 58.78 -12.76 65.76
CA PRO A 282 59.36 -12.85 64.43
C PRO A 282 59.97 -14.23 64.20
N THR A 283 59.47 -15.00 63.24
CA THR A 283 60.24 -16.07 62.61
C THR A 283 59.88 -16.22 61.13
N HIS A 284 60.91 -16.48 60.33
CA HIS A 284 60.92 -16.66 58.89
C HIS A 284 59.81 -17.60 58.37
N HIS A 285 59.13 -17.21 57.28
CA HIS A 285 59.18 -17.93 56.01
C HIS A 285 58.37 -17.21 54.91
N ARG A 286 59.08 -16.92 53.83
CA ARG A 286 58.55 -16.56 52.50
C ARG A 286 57.69 -17.72 51.99
N ARG A 287 56.38 -17.52 51.87
CA ARG A 287 55.52 -18.31 50.99
C ARG A 287 54.67 -17.37 50.14
N SER A 288 55.04 -17.29 48.87
CA SER A 288 54.21 -16.77 47.79
C SER A 288 52.98 -17.68 47.66
N SER A 289 51.84 -17.27 48.23
CA SER A 289 50.55 -17.89 47.93
C SER A 289 49.87 -17.07 46.84
N SER A 290 49.99 -17.55 45.60
CA SER A 290 49.17 -17.15 44.46
C SER A 290 47.72 -17.57 44.73
N GLY A 291 47.01 -16.80 45.55
CA GLY A 291 45.60 -17.01 45.86
C GLY A 291 44.73 -16.46 44.73
N HIS A 292 44.00 -17.35 44.06
CA HIS A 292 42.91 -17.00 43.16
C HIS A 292 41.84 -16.21 43.93
N GLY A 293 41.90 -14.89 43.90
CA GLY A 293 40.82 -14.03 44.38
C GLY A 293 39.74 -13.98 43.31
N GLY A 294 38.71 -14.83 43.43
CA GLY A 294 37.56 -14.80 42.54
C GLY A 294 36.88 -13.43 42.53
N GLU A 295 36.30 -13.06 41.39
CA GLU A 295 35.55 -11.81 41.24
C GLU A 295 34.40 -11.76 42.26
N PRO A 296 34.18 -10.64 42.98
CA PRO A 296 33.15 -10.56 44.02
C PRO A 296 31.76 -10.89 43.47
N GLU A 297 30.95 -11.65 44.21
CA GLU A 297 29.56 -11.99 43.87
C GLU A 297 28.73 -10.76 43.47
N GLU A 298 28.91 -9.62 44.15
CA GLU A 298 28.25 -8.35 43.83
C GLU A 298 28.64 -7.81 42.44
N THR A 299 29.88 -8.07 42.00
CA THR A 299 30.38 -7.68 40.68
C THR A 299 29.81 -8.61 39.59
N LYS A 300 29.72 -9.92 39.87
CA LYS A 300 29.07 -10.90 38.98
C LYS A 300 27.59 -10.57 38.76
N LEU A 301 26.86 -10.24 39.83
CA LEU A 301 25.46 -9.81 39.73
C LEU A 301 25.32 -8.52 38.90
N ALA A 302 26.15 -7.51 39.17
CA ALA A 302 26.13 -6.27 38.40
C ALA A 302 26.40 -6.52 36.90
N ASN A 303 27.37 -7.39 36.58
CA ASN A 303 27.68 -7.78 35.22
C ASN A 303 26.51 -8.54 34.58
N GLY A 304 25.87 -9.47 35.28
CA GLY A 304 24.71 -10.22 34.79
C GLY A 304 23.51 -9.32 34.48
N LEU A 305 23.22 -8.35 35.36
CA LEU A 305 22.19 -7.34 35.14
C LEU A 305 22.48 -6.47 33.91
N MET A 306 23.75 -6.12 33.67
CA MET A 306 24.17 -5.39 32.48
C MET A 306 24.00 -6.24 31.20
N VAL A 307 24.27 -7.54 31.24
CA VAL A 307 24.02 -8.45 30.11
C VAL A 307 22.52 -8.50 29.77
N VAL A 308 21.66 -8.65 30.78
CA VAL A 308 20.20 -8.64 30.58
C VAL A 308 19.73 -7.29 30.02
N SER A 309 20.28 -6.18 30.50
CA SER A 309 19.99 -4.85 29.95
C SER A 309 20.31 -4.76 28.45
N LYS A 310 21.52 -5.16 28.04
CA LYS A 310 21.93 -5.19 26.62
C LYS A 310 21.04 -6.11 25.78
N CYS A 311 20.63 -7.25 26.35
CA CYS A 311 19.68 -8.17 25.71
C CYS A 311 18.33 -7.47 25.44
N CYS A 312 17.76 -6.79 26.44
CA CYS A 312 16.52 -6.03 26.29
C CYS A 312 16.64 -4.93 25.22
N ASP A 313 17.76 -4.20 25.17
CA ASP A 313 18.00 -3.19 24.13
C ASP A 313 18.04 -3.82 22.72
N ARG A 314 18.70 -4.98 22.56
CA ARG A 314 18.72 -5.71 21.28
C ARG A 314 17.35 -6.26 20.88
N MET A 315 16.56 -6.71 21.85
CA MET A 315 15.16 -7.12 21.63
C MET A 315 14.29 -5.95 21.18
N SER A 316 14.49 -4.76 21.78
CA SER A 316 13.83 -3.52 21.38
C SER A 316 14.12 -3.19 19.91
N LEU A 317 15.39 -3.13 19.52
CA LEU A 317 15.83 -2.83 18.15
C LEU A 317 15.29 -3.85 17.14
N THR A 318 15.43 -5.14 17.42
CA THR A 318 14.98 -6.21 16.52
C THR A 318 13.47 -6.16 16.30
N THR A 319 12.71 -5.87 17.35
CA THR A 319 11.26 -5.73 17.30
C THR A 319 10.85 -4.48 16.52
N ASP A 320 11.55 -3.35 16.74
CA ASP A 320 11.27 -2.09 16.06
C ASP A 320 11.49 -2.21 14.54
N GLU A 321 12.63 -2.77 14.14
CA GLU A 321 13.00 -2.98 12.74
C GLU A 321 12.04 -3.96 12.05
N SER A 322 11.67 -5.05 12.71
CA SER A 322 10.72 -6.03 12.16
C SER A 322 9.35 -5.39 11.93
N THR A 323 8.91 -4.58 12.89
CA THR A 323 7.66 -3.84 12.82
C THR A 323 7.68 -2.84 11.67
N ASP A 324 8.76 -2.07 11.51
CA ASP A 324 8.91 -1.14 10.38
C ASP A 324 8.88 -1.89 9.06
N LYS A 325 9.66 -2.98 8.92
CA LYS A 325 9.61 -3.78 7.69
C LYS A 325 8.19 -4.27 7.41
N ALA A 326 7.42 -4.67 8.43
CA ALA A 326 6.08 -5.22 8.25
C ALA A 326 5.05 -4.13 7.90
N ILE A 327 5.20 -2.91 8.42
CA ILE A 327 4.42 -1.75 7.95
C ILE A 327 4.58 -1.59 6.43
N LEU A 328 5.82 -1.66 5.94
CA LEU A 328 6.15 -1.39 4.55
C LEU A 328 5.76 -2.50 3.58
N ASN A 329 5.91 -3.76 4.02
CA ASN A 329 5.72 -4.92 3.15
C ASN A 329 4.34 -5.56 3.28
N LEU A 330 3.54 -5.19 4.29
CA LEU A 330 2.17 -5.68 4.50
C LEU A 330 1.16 -4.53 4.60
N VAL A 331 1.32 -3.63 5.58
CA VAL A 331 0.28 -2.64 5.91
C VAL A 331 0.06 -1.61 4.80
N GLU A 332 1.14 -1.06 4.24
CA GLU A 332 1.08 -0.09 3.15
C GLU A 332 0.50 -0.69 1.85
N PRO A 333 0.95 -1.85 1.35
CA PRO A 333 0.30 -2.49 0.21
C PRO A 333 -1.19 -2.78 0.41
N LEU A 334 -1.61 -3.22 1.61
CA LEU A 334 -3.03 -3.45 1.90
C LEU A 334 -3.86 -2.17 1.79
N LYS A 335 -3.35 -1.05 2.33
CA LYS A 335 -3.96 0.27 2.18
C LYS A 335 -4.09 0.65 0.71
N GLU A 336 -3.04 0.43 -0.08
CA GLU A 336 -3.03 0.73 -1.51
C GLU A 336 -4.03 -0.10 -2.31
N TYR A 337 -4.22 -1.38 -1.98
CA TYR A 337 -5.26 -2.20 -2.63
C TYR A 337 -6.66 -1.74 -2.26
N ALA A 338 -6.91 -1.36 -1.00
CA ALA A 338 -8.19 -0.76 -0.63
C ALA A 338 -8.50 0.48 -1.49
N LEU A 339 -7.51 1.36 -1.68
CA LEU A 339 -7.62 2.55 -2.55
C LEU A 339 -7.76 2.21 -4.04
N LEU A 340 -7.15 1.13 -4.53
CA LEU A 340 -7.37 0.68 -5.92
C LEU A 340 -8.79 0.15 -6.12
N VAL A 341 -9.35 -0.56 -5.13
CA VAL A 341 -10.74 -1.00 -5.16
C VAL A 341 -11.69 0.20 -5.09
N ASP A 342 -11.31 1.29 -4.43
CA ASP A 342 -12.02 2.58 -4.54
C ASP A 342 -12.04 3.11 -5.99
N GLY A 343 -10.94 2.95 -6.71
CA GLY A 343 -10.85 3.25 -8.14
C GLY A 343 -11.83 2.44 -8.99
N VAL A 344 -12.08 1.16 -8.64
CA VAL A 344 -13.06 0.31 -9.33
C VAL A 344 -14.45 0.92 -9.23
N ALA A 345 -14.87 1.36 -8.05
CA ALA A 345 -16.17 2.01 -7.92
C ALA A 345 -16.30 3.27 -8.78
N LYS A 346 -15.25 4.09 -8.87
CA LYS A 346 -15.24 5.30 -9.72
C LYS A 346 -15.36 4.94 -11.21
N MET A 347 -14.60 3.95 -11.66
CA MET A 347 -14.65 3.44 -13.02
C MET A 347 -16.04 2.89 -13.38
N MET A 348 -16.67 2.15 -12.47
CA MET A 348 -18.04 1.66 -12.64
C MET A 348 -19.07 2.79 -12.68
N ASN A 349 -18.89 3.84 -11.88
CA ASN A 349 -19.74 5.02 -11.92
C ASN A 349 -19.60 5.80 -13.24
N ASN A 350 -18.39 5.86 -13.82
CA ASN A 350 -18.19 6.47 -15.14
C ASN A 350 -18.92 5.68 -16.23
N ARG A 351 -18.82 4.34 -16.21
CA ARG A 351 -19.61 3.49 -17.11
C ARG A 351 -21.11 3.70 -16.91
N LYS A 352 -21.57 3.80 -15.65
CA LYS A 352 -22.97 4.13 -15.33
C LYS A 352 -23.37 5.42 -16.03
N LYS A 353 -22.65 6.52 -15.84
CA LYS A 353 -22.92 7.81 -16.51
C LYS A 353 -22.95 7.71 -18.04
N ALA A 354 -22.03 6.94 -18.65
CA ALA A 354 -22.05 6.69 -20.09
C ALA A 354 -23.34 5.96 -20.54
N LYS A 355 -23.80 5.00 -19.73
CA LYS A 355 -25.08 4.31 -19.93
C LYS A 355 -26.28 5.26 -19.78
N GLU A 356 -26.27 6.13 -18.78
CA GLU A 356 -27.31 7.15 -18.59
C GLU A 356 -27.37 8.11 -19.80
N ALA A 357 -26.22 8.57 -20.30
CA ALA A 357 -26.13 9.41 -21.49
C ALA A 357 -26.71 8.73 -22.75
N TYR A 358 -26.44 7.44 -22.93
CA TYR A 358 -27.01 6.65 -24.03
C TYR A 358 -28.54 6.56 -23.94
N TYR A 359 -29.11 6.23 -22.77
CA TYR A 359 -30.57 6.18 -22.63
C TYR A 359 -31.21 7.56 -22.78
N ASN A 360 -30.57 8.61 -22.26
CA ASN A 360 -31.05 9.98 -22.44
C ASN A 360 -31.11 10.36 -23.93
N ALA A 361 -30.11 9.96 -24.73
CA ALA A 361 -30.13 10.14 -26.18
C ALA A 361 -31.28 9.35 -26.83
N GLN A 362 -31.54 8.11 -26.40
CA GLN A 362 -32.67 7.31 -26.89
C GLN A 362 -34.03 7.94 -26.56
N ILE A 363 -34.23 8.41 -25.32
CA ILE A 363 -35.45 9.14 -24.91
C ILE A 363 -35.64 10.36 -25.81
N ALA A 364 -34.58 11.14 -26.01
CA ALA A 364 -34.62 12.35 -26.82
C ALA A 364 -34.95 12.04 -28.28
N PHE A 365 -34.37 10.98 -28.85
CA PHE A 365 -34.69 10.50 -30.20
C PHE A 365 -36.17 10.11 -30.33
N LYS A 366 -36.68 9.31 -29.39
CA LYS A 366 -38.10 8.88 -29.36
C LYS A 366 -39.05 10.08 -29.29
N ARG A 367 -38.78 11.03 -28.39
CA ARG A 367 -39.59 12.27 -28.25
C ARG A 367 -39.55 13.13 -29.52
N LYS A 368 -38.38 13.26 -30.17
CA LYS A 368 -38.24 13.98 -31.44
C LYS A 368 -39.09 13.33 -32.53
N ARG A 369 -39.06 12.00 -32.64
CA ARG A 369 -39.89 11.23 -33.57
C ARG A 369 -41.38 11.43 -33.34
N GLU A 370 -41.85 11.28 -32.10
CA GLU A 370 -43.27 11.49 -31.76
C GLU A 370 -43.73 12.93 -32.07
N THR A 371 -42.84 13.91 -31.90
CA THR A 371 -43.13 15.33 -32.22
C THR A 371 -43.23 15.57 -33.72
N ILE A 372 -42.36 14.92 -34.51
CA ILE A 372 -42.40 14.96 -35.98
C ILE A 372 -43.68 14.29 -36.48
N GLU A 373 -44.03 13.12 -35.96
CA GLU A 373 -45.23 12.38 -36.35
C GLU A 373 -46.51 13.19 -36.10
N LYS A 374 -46.59 13.92 -34.99
CA LYS A 374 -47.70 14.86 -34.70
C LYS A 374 -47.74 16.08 -35.63
N LYS A 375 -46.61 16.51 -36.19
CA LYS A 375 -46.48 17.69 -37.05
C LYS A 375 -46.58 17.39 -38.55
N ASN A 376 -46.62 16.11 -38.95
CA ASN A 376 -46.77 15.68 -40.35
C ASN A 376 -48.08 16.13 -41.03
N GLY A 377 -49.02 16.75 -40.30
CA GLY A 377 -50.20 17.44 -40.85
C GLY A 377 -49.97 18.91 -41.26
N SER A 378 -48.76 19.46 -41.09
CA SER A 378 -48.41 20.86 -41.41
C SER A 378 -47.33 20.93 -42.49
N GLN A 379 -47.27 22.03 -43.27
CA GLN A 379 -46.37 22.29 -44.41
C GLN A 379 -44.85 22.32 -44.07
N GLN A 380 -44.30 21.30 -43.40
CA GLN A 380 -42.86 21.18 -43.16
C GLN A 380 -42.16 20.44 -44.31
N ASN A 381 -41.01 20.96 -44.73
CA ASN A 381 -40.19 20.37 -45.79
C ASN A 381 -39.74 18.93 -45.39
N PRO A 382 -40.11 17.88 -46.14
CA PRO A 382 -39.74 16.48 -45.85
C PRO A 382 -38.22 16.25 -45.73
N TYR A 383 -37.40 17.06 -46.42
CA TYR A 383 -35.94 16.99 -46.32
C TYR A 383 -35.43 17.38 -44.93
N ASN A 384 -36.01 18.42 -44.32
CA ASN A 384 -35.62 18.89 -42.99
C ASN A 384 -35.98 17.86 -41.91
N ILE A 385 -37.12 17.19 -42.05
CA ILE A 385 -37.57 16.12 -41.14
C ILE A 385 -36.57 14.96 -41.14
N LYS A 386 -36.22 14.45 -42.33
CA LYS A 386 -35.24 13.36 -42.48
C LYS A 386 -33.86 13.73 -41.95
N ARG A 387 -33.43 14.99 -42.10
CA ARG A 387 -32.15 15.48 -41.56
C ARG A 387 -32.12 15.44 -40.03
N VAL A 388 -33.15 15.98 -39.38
CA VAL A 388 -33.25 16.01 -37.91
C VAL A 388 -33.33 14.61 -37.32
N GLU A 389 -34.06 13.70 -37.95
CA GLU A 389 -34.11 12.29 -37.51
C GLU A 389 -32.74 11.63 -37.63
N ARG A 390 -32.03 11.83 -38.76
CA ARG A 390 -30.68 11.30 -38.97
C ARG A 390 -29.68 11.84 -37.94
N GLU A 391 -29.69 13.13 -37.65
CA GLU A 391 -28.82 13.75 -36.64
C GLU A 391 -29.09 13.18 -35.25
N ALA A 392 -30.36 13.01 -34.88
CA ALA A 392 -30.74 12.44 -33.59
C ALA A 392 -30.39 10.95 -33.47
N LEU A 393 -30.48 10.18 -34.56
CA LEU A 393 -30.04 8.79 -34.61
C LEU A 393 -28.51 8.68 -34.50
N ALA A 394 -27.77 9.54 -35.20
CA ALA A 394 -26.32 9.59 -35.14
C ALA A 394 -25.81 9.89 -33.71
N GLU A 395 -26.49 10.74 -32.96
CA GLU A 395 -26.18 10.97 -31.54
C GLU A 395 -26.37 9.70 -30.69
N VAL A 396 -27.49 8.98 -30.87
CA VAL A 396 -27.73 7.71 -30.16
C VAL A 396 -26.64 6.67 -30.47
N GLU A 397 -26.27 6.53 -31.74
CA GLU A 397 -25.22 5.62 -32.18
C GLU A 397 -23.85 6.01 -31.60
N SER A 398 -23.54 7.31 -31.58
CA SER A 398 -22.31 7.82 -30.96
C SER A 398 -22.23 7.48 -29.48
N ARG A 399 -23.30 7.74 -28.70
CA ARG A 399 -23.36 7.39 -27.28
C ARG A 399 -23.28 5.89 -27.03
N LYS A 400 -23.88 5.08 -27.90
CA LYS A 400 -23.78 3.62 -27.83
C LYS A 400 -22.32 3.16 -28.00
N LYS A 401 -21.64 3.71 -29.01
CA LYS A 401 -20.23 3.40 -29.29
C LYS A 401 -19.32 3.78 -28.11
N GLU A 402 -19.57 4.92 -27.47
CA GLU A 402 -18.87 5.33 -26.24
C GLU A 402 -19.10 4.35 -25.08
N LEU A 403 -20.35 3.94 -24.84
CA LEU A 403 -20.70 2.95 -23.81
C LEU A 403 -20.04 1.59 -24.07
N ASP A 404 -20.06 1.12 -25.31
CA ASP A 404 -19.48 -0.17 -25.70
C ASP A 404 -17.95 -0.15 -25.55
N ALA A 405 -17.29 0.93 -25.99
CA ALA A 405 -15.85 1.12 -25.80
C ALA A 405 -15.48 1.20 -24.31
N MET A 406 -16.29 1.88 -23.50
CA MET A 406 -16.08 1.94 -22.06
C MET A 406 -16.25 0.57 -21.40
N THR A 407 -17.29 -0.17 -21.76
CA THR A 407 -17.57 -1.51 -21.22
C THR A 407 -16.43 -2.48 -21.53
N HIS A 408 -15.90 -2.46 -22.76
CA HIS A 408 -14.72 -3.26 -23.12
C HIS A 408 -13.48 -2.88 -22.29
N SER A 409 -13.23 -1.58 -22.12
CA SER A 409 -12.09 -1.09 -21.33
C SER A 409 -12.19 -1.53 -19.87
N VAL A 410 -13.38 -1.38 -19.27
CA VAL A 410 -13.69 -1.83 -17.90
C VAL A 410 -13.40 -3.32 -17.71
N PHE A 411 -13.89 -4.17 -18.61
CA PHE A 411 -13.68 -5.62 -18.48
C PHE A 411 -12.21 -6.01 -18.64
N ALA A 412 -11.52 -5.45 -19.63
CA ALA A 412 -10.08 -5.66 -19.80
C ALA A 412 -9.30 -5.23 -18.55
N GLU A 413 -9.68 -4.11 -17.96
CA GLU A 413 -9.01 -3.56 -16.79
C GLU A 413 -9.28 -4.37 -15.52
N ILE A 414 -10.49 -4.86 -15.30
CA ILE A 414 -10.80 -5.74 -14.16
C ILE A 414 -10.03 -7.06 -14.25
N ILE A 415 -9.89 -7.63 -15.45
CA ILE A 415 -9.08 -8.84 -15.66
C ILE A 415 -7.62 -8.56 -15.29
N ARG A 416 -7.05 -7.44 -15.77
CA ARG A 416 -5.69 -7.01 -15.46
C ARG A 416 -5.49 -6.79 -13.96
N PHE A 417 -6.41 -6.06 -13.31
CA PHE A 417 -6.40 -5.77 -11.88
C PHE A 417 -6.39 -7.06 -11.05
N ARG A 418 -7.31 -7.98 -11.33
CA ARG A 418 -7.40 -9.26 -10.61
C ARG A 418 -6.10 -10.06 -10.75
N SER A 419 -5.58 -10.18 -11.97
CA SER A 419 -4.33 -10.91 -12.22
C SER A 419 -3.15 -10.33 -11.44
N GLY A 420 -2.98 -9.01 -11.48
CA GLY A 420 -1.94 -8.31 -10.71
C GLY A 420 -2.10 -8.52 -9.20
N MET A 421 -3.32 -8.31 -8.69
CA MET A 421 -3.65 -8.50 -7.27
C MET A 421 -3.26 -9.91 -6.78
N TYR A 422 -3.59 -10.98 -7.51
CA TYR A 422 -3.22 -12.35 -7.09
C TYR A 422 -1.71 -12.55 -6.97
N GLN A 423 -0.92 -12.01 -7.92
CA GLN A 423 0.53 -12.13 -7.84
C GLN A 423 1.09 -11.33 -6.66
N ASP A 424 0.64 -10.09 -6.51
CA ASP A 424 1.09 -9.19 -5.45
C ASP A 424 0.76 -9.73 -4.05
N PHE A 425 -0.45 -10.27 -3.85
CA PHE A 425 -0.82 -10.92 -2.59
C PHE A 425 0.01 -12.18 -2.31
N LYS A 426 0.35 -12.96 -3.32
CA LYS A 426 1.22 -14.13 -3.16
C LYS A 426 2.61 -13.72 -2.68
N ILE A 427 3.17 -12.64 -3.22
CA ILE A 427 4.48 -12.11 -2.81
C ILE A 427 4.40 -11.54 -1.39
N LEU A 428 3.36 -10.74 -1.12
CA LEU A 428 3.12 -10.10 0.17
C LEU A 428 2.98 -11.13 1.29
N LEU A 429 2.20 -12.20 1.10
CA LEU A 429 2.06 -13.28 2.08
C LEU A 429 3.38 -14.00 2.34
N LYS A 430 4.11 -14.38 1.28
CA LYS A 430 5.43 -15.03 1.42
C LYS A 430 6.42 -14.14 2.15
N THR A 431 6.45 -12.86 1.82
CA THR A 431 7.34 -11.86 2.42
C THR A 431 7.02 -11.69 3.90
N PHE A 432 5.75 -11.53 4.25
CA PHE A 432 5.33 -11.40 5.65
C PHE A 432 5.67 -12.63 6.49
N ILE A 433 5.38 -13.85 5.99
CA ILE A 433 5.71 -15.09 6.71
C ILE A 433 7.22 -15.20 6.91
N LYS A 434 8.02 -14.97 5.86
CA LYS A 434 9.48 -15.01 5.95
C LYS A 434 9.99 -14.01 7.00
N MET A 435 9.47 -12.80 7.01
CA MET A 435 9.84 -11.78 7.99
C MET A 435 9.52 -12.19 9.42
N LYS A 436 8.40 -12.87 9.66
CA LYS A 436 8.06 -13.39 11.00
C LYS A 436 8.95 -14.53 11.43
N VAL A 437 9.31 -15.44 10.52
CA VAL A 437 10.30 -16.49 10.79
C VAL A 437 11.67 -15.87 11.13
N ASP A 438 12.13 -14.91 10.33
CA ASP A 438 13.42 -14.23 10.53
C ASP A 438 13.44 -13.42 11.83
N GLN A 439 12.31 -12.81 12.23
CA GLN A 439 12.18 -12.15 13.53
C GLN A 439 12.32 -13.15 14.69
N SER A 440 11.62 -14.28 14.63
CA SER A 440 11.67 -15.29 15.69
C SER A 440 13.07 -15.89 15.85
N LYS A 441 13.78 -16.14 14.74
CA LYS A 441 15.18 -16.60 14.77
C LYS A 441 16.11 -15.60 15.44
N ARG A 442 16.04 -14.32 15.05
CA ARG A 442 16.84 -13.26 15.68
C ARG A 442 16.55 -13.12 17.18
N ASN A 443 15.29 -13.21 17.58
CA ASN A 443 14.93 -13.18 19.00
C ASN A 443 15.57 -14.35 19.77
N LEU A 444 15.54 -15.56 19.21
CA LEU A 444 16.15 -16.74 19.83
C LEU A 444 17.66 -16.59 19.97
N GLU A 445 18.33 -16.06 18.94
CA GLU A 445 19.77 -15.80 18.96
C GLU A 445 20.15 -14.82 20.08
N VAL A 446 19.42 -13.70 20.19
CA VAL A 446 19.64 -12.68 21.24
C VAL A 446 19.50 -13.28 22.64
N TRP A 447 18.44 -14.06 22.89
CA TRP A 447 18.24 -14.70 24.19
C TRP A 447 19.27 -15.78 24.50
N SER A 448 19.66 -16.57 23.50
CA SER A 448 20.63 -17.65 23.66
C SER A 448 22.02 -17.12 23.98
N GLU A 449 22.39 -15.99 23.40
CA GLU A 449 23.66 -15.30 23.68
C GLU A 449 23.68 -14.74 25.11
N ALA A 450 22.62 -14.03 25.51
CA ALA A 450 22.49 -13.50 26.87
C ALA A 450 22.52 -14.63 27.93
N LEU A 451 21.84 -15.75 27.68
CA LEU A 451 21.87 -16.90 28.58
C LEU A 451 23.27 -17.49 28.73
N ARG A 452 24.05 -17.54 27.64
CA ARG A 452 25.43 -18.04 27.65
C ARG A 452 26.35 -17.12 28.45
N GLU A 453 26.24 -15.81 28.24
CA GLU A 453 27.02 -14.80 28.97
C GLU A 453 26.72 -14.85 30.47
N VAL A 454 25.44 -14.88 30.86
CA VAL A 454 25.05 -14.95 32.28
C VAL A 454 25.56 -16.24 32.94
N LYS A 455 25.56 -17.38 32.25
CA LYS A 455 26.10 -18.65 32.76
C LYS A 455 27.61 -18.66 32.95
N SER A 456 28.33 -17.73 32.29
CA SER A 456 29.79 -17.65 32.36
C SER A 456 30.32 -16.76 33.49
N LEU A 457 29.42 -15.99 34.11
CA LEU A 457 29.68 -15.19 35.31
C LEU A 457 29.58 -16.08 36.56
#